data_AF-A0A5E4EPC1-F1
#
_entry.id   AF-A0A5E4EPC1-F1
#
_cell.length_a   1.000
_cell.length_b   1.000
_cell.length_c   1.000
_cell.angle_alpha   90.00
_cell.angle_beta   90.00
_cell.angle_gamma   90.00
#
_symmetry.space_group_name_H-M   'P 1'
#
loop_
_entity.id
_entity.type
_entity.pdbx_description
1 polymer ?
#
loop_
_entity_poly.entity_id
_entity_poly.type
_entity_poly.pdbx_seq_one_letter_code
_entity_poly.pdbx_strand_id
1 'polypeptide(L)'
;MEVGMTTPDQLAVQMGTSLGLQELRAGVTLFGSLIANKPPNIGVVKRMLRSAWAAFGNVQIVDVKDLIFSIKLDNEEAARKIADGGPWTIMGFAFCVQYWPLTLALEELNTV
;
A
#
# COMPACT_ATOMS: atom_id res chain seq x y z
N MET A 1 -13.90 -29.02 -36.45
CA MET A 1 -13.22 -29.21 -35.16
C MET A 1 -12.52 -27.90 -34.86
N GLU A 2 -13.19 -27.00 -34.15
CA GLU A 2 -12.65 -25.67 -33.84
C GLU A 2 -11.99 -25.76 -32.48
N VAL A 3 -10.65 -25.68 -32.47
CA VAL A 3 -9.86 -25.53 -31.25
C VAL A 3 -10.11 -24.13 -30.74
N GLY A 4 -10.84 -24.03 -29.63
CA GLY A 4 -11.11 -22.76 -28.94
C GLY A 4 -9.79 -22.08 -28.61
N MET A 5 -9.53 -20.97 -29.30
CA MET A 5 -8.44 -20.07 -28.97
C MET A 5 -8.72 -19.47 -27.59
N THR A 6 -8.12 -20.04 -26.55
CA THR A 6 -8.04 -19.37 -25.25
C THR A 6 -7.18 -18.12 -25.45
N THR A 7 -7.82 -16.97 -25.52
CA THR A 7 -7.13 -15.69 -25.65
C THR A 7 -6.25 -15.41 -24.42
N PRO A 8 -5.13 -14.70 -24.59
CA PRO A 8 -4.15 -14.45 -23.53
C PRO A 8 -4.75 -13.68 -22.33
N ASP A 9 -5.79 -12.89 -22.58
CA ASP A 9 -6.61 -12.21 -21.58
C ASP A 9 -7.31 -13.19 -20.61
N GLN A 10 -7.72 -14.38 -21.05
CA GLN A 10 -8.36 -15.37 -20.17
C GLN A 10 -7.35 -16.03 -19.21
N LEU A 11 -6.07 -16.11 -19.60
CA LEU A 11 -5.00 -16.65 -18.76
C LEU A 11 -4.55 -15.65 -17.69
N ALA A 12 -4.53 -14.36 -18.01
CA ALA A 12 -4.22 -13.30 -17.04
C ALA A 12 -5.24 -13.25 -15.89
N VAL A 13 -6.52 -13.43 -16.21
CA VAL A 13 -7.60 -13.47 -15.21
C VAL A 13 -7.48 -14.70 -14.30
N GLN A 14 -7.07 -15.85 -14.83
CA GLN A 14 -6.92 -17.08 -14.03
C GLN A 14 -5.68 -17.08 -13.12
N MET A 15 -4.58 -16.43 -13.52
CA MET A 15 -3.41 -16.28 -12.65
C MET A 15 -3.72 -15.37 -11.44
N GLY A 16 -4.56 -14.36 -11.62
CA GLY A 16 -5.06 -13.54 -10.52
C GLY A 16 -5.83 -14.34 -9.46
N THR A 17 -6.59 -15.37 -9.88
CA THR A 17 -7.39 -16.18 -8.96
C THR A 17 -6.61 -17.24 -8.16
N SER A 18 -5.48 -17.75 -8.67
CA SER A 18 -4.66 -18.78 -8.00
C SER A 18 -3.61 -18.23 -7.03
N LEU A 19 -3.37 -16.91 -6.99
CA LEU A 19 -2.47 -16.26 -6.04
C LEU A 19 -3.13 -15.88 -4.70
N GLY A 20 -4.35 -16.37 -4.41
CA GLY A 20 -5.05 -16.01 -3.16
C GLY A 20 -5.54 -14.57 -3.12
N LEU A 21 -5.65 -13.88 -4.26
CA LEU A 21 -6.19 -12.51 -4.35
C LEU A 21 -7.72 -12.45 -4.24
N GLN A 22 -8.41 -13.60 -4.13
CA GLN A 22 -9.87 -13.66 -4.00
C GLN A 22 -10.43 -13.20 -2.64
N GLU A 23 -9.58 -12.80 -1.69
CA GLU A 23 -10.00 -12.04 -0.50
C GLU A 23 -9.36 -10.64 -0.43
N LEU A 24 -9.08 -10.04 -1.59
CA LEU A 24 -8.93 -8.60 -1.69
C LEU A 24 -10.33 -7.97 -1.50
N ARG A 25 -10.84 -7.91 -0.27
CA ARG A 25 -11.95 -7.00 0.05
C ARG A 25 -11.59 -5.65 -0.59
N ALA A 26 -12.47 -5.18 -1.49
CA ALA A 26 -12.33 -3.97 -2.28
C ALA A 26 -11.89 -2.81 -1.38
N GLY A 27 -10.59 -2.55 -1.35
CA GLY A 27 -9.96 -1.54 -0.52
C GLY A 27 -8.72 -1.07 -1.25
N VAL A 28 -8.39 0.20 -1.07
CA VAL A 28 -7.26 0.84 -1.75
C VAL A 28 -6.01 0.65 -0.92
N THR A 29 -4.96 0.12 -1.54
CA THR A 29 -3.66 -0.07 -0.92
C THR A 29 -2.72 1.06 -1.33
N LEU A 30 -2.23 1.77 -0.34
CA LEU A 30 -1.16 2.74 -0.46
C LEU A 30 0.12 2.17 0.16
N PHE A 31 1.20 2.85 -0.15
CA PHE A 31 2.52 2.59 0.39
C PHE A 31 3.08 3.83 1.05
N GLY A 32 3.67 3.64 2.22
CA GLY A 32 4.31 4.69 2.97
C GLY A 32 5.78 4.41 3.20
N SER A 33 6.64 5.39 2.98
CA SER A 33 8.06 5.33 3.33
C SER A 33 8.39 6.40 4.37
N LEU A 34 9.06 5.98 5.45
CA LEU A 34 9.55 6.87 6.49
C LEU A 34 11.01 7.20 6.21
N ILE A 35 11.31 8.47 6.01
CA ILE A 35 12.68 8.95 5.76
C ILE A 35 13.33 9.27 7.10
N ALA A 36 14.13 8.34 7.62
CA ALA A 36 14.85 8.49 8.88
C ALA A 36 16.24 7.83 8.84
N ASN A 37 17.26 8.52 9.35
CA ASN A 37 18.64 7.99 9.41
C ASN A 37 18.80 6.81 10.38
N LYS A 38 17.90 6.69 11.36
CA LYS A 38 17.82 5.55 12.29
C LYS A 38 16.36 5.17 12.44
N PRO A 39 15.99 3.88 12.35
CA PRO A 39 14.60 3.50 12.44
C PRO A 39 14.03 3.85 13.83
N PRO A 40 13.00 4.72 13.90
CA PRO A 40 12.32 4.99 15.16
C PRO A 40 11.49 3.78 15.59
N ASN A 41 10.83 3.90 16.74
CA ASN A 41 9.98 2.82 17.22
C ASN A 41 8.75 2.65 16.31
N ILE A 42 8.77 1.60 15.47
CA ILE A 42 7.75 1.27 14.48
C ILE A 42 6.35 1.18 15.11
N GLY A 43 6.24 0.68 16.34
CA GLY A 43 4.97 0.65 17.07
C GLY A 43 4.41 2.04 17.36
N VAL A 44 5.26 3.00 17.69
CA VAL A 44 4.88 4.41 17.92
C VAL A 44 4.51 5.09 16.61
N VAL A 45 5.28 4.86 15.54
CA VAL A 45 4.98 5.38 14.19
C VAL A 45 3.60 4.92 13.74
N LYS A 46 3.30 3.61 13.82
CA LYS A 46 1.98 3.08 13.45
C LYS A 46 0.85 3.70 14.28
N ARG A 47 1.05 3.92 15.58
CA ARG A 47 0.04 4.60 16.43
C ARG A 47 -0.18 6.06 16.01
N MET A 48 0.90 6.79 15.75
CA MET A 48 0.82 8.20 15.29
C MET A 48 0.11 8.30 13.94
N LEU A 49 0.47 7.46 12.97
CA LEU A 49 -0.18 7.42 11.65
C LEU A 49 -1.68 7.09 11.77
N ARG A 50 -2.03 6.07 12.57
CA ARG A 50 -3.45 5.73 12.83
C ARG A 50 -4.20 6.88 13.49
N SER A 51 -3.56 7.63 14.39
CA SER A 51 -4.17 8.80 15.02
C SER A 51 -4.34 9.95 14.03
N ALA A 52 -3.34 10.22 13.20
CA ALA A 52 -3.38 11.28 12.19
C ALA A 52 -4.46 11.02 11.12
N TRP A 53 -4.69 9.75 10.80
CA TRP A 53 -5.62 9.36 9.76
C TRP A 53 -6.97 8.84 10.25
N ALA A 54 -7.23 8.86 11.56
CA ALA A 54 -8.49 8.42 12.15
C ALA A 54 -9.71 9.15 11.55
N ALA A 55 -9.53 10.42 11.14
CA ALA A 55 -10.57 11.22 10.49
C ALA A 55 -10.89 10.77 9.04
N PHE A 56 -9.99 10.03 8.40
CA PHE A 56 -10.20 9.51 7.03
C PHE A 56 -10.85 8.12 7.01
N GLY A 57 -11.09 7.53 8.19
CA GLY A 57 -11.80 6.27 8.36
C GLY A 57 -10.94 5.17 8.96
N ASN A 58 -11.32 3.92 8.68
CA ASN A 58 -10.57 2.76 9.14
C ASN A 58 -9.31 2.59 8.29
N VAL A 59 -8.14 2.78 8.91
CA VAL A 59 -6.84 2.61 8.27
C VAL A 59 -6.10 1.45 8.92
N GLN A 60 -5.77 0.45 8.10
CA GLN A 60 -4.90 -0.65 8.49
C GLN A 60 -3.48 -0.35 8.03
N ILE A 61 -2.51 -0.45 8.95
CA ILE A 61 -1.10 -0.16 8.66
C ILE A 61 -0.27 -1.37 9.06
N VAL A 62 0.47 -1.92 8.11
CA VAL A 62 1.35 -3.08 8.28
C VAL A 62 2.77 -2.66 7.88
N ASP A 63 3.75 -2.94 8.71
CA ASP A 63 5.15 -2.81 8.34
C ASP A 63 5.53 -3.97 7.40
N VAL A 64 6.18 -3.64 6.28
CA VAL A 64 6.49 -4.62 5.23
C VAL A 64 7.99 -4.89 5.19
N LYS A 65 8.80 -3.82 5.21
CA LYS A 65 10.26 -3.88 5.16
C LYS A 65 10.83 -2.58 5.73
N ASP A 66 12.13 -2.50 5.97
CA ASP A 66 12.94 -1.31 6.29
C ASP A 66 12.24 0.05 6.10
N LEU A 67 11.59 0.58 7.15
CA LEU A 67 10.87 1.88 7.15
C LEU A 67 9.77 2.06 6.11
N ILE A 68 9.27 0.95 5.60
CA ILE A 68 8.34 0.79 4.52
C ILE A 68 7.06 0.14 5.07
N PHE A 69 5.92 0.74 4.75
CA PHE A 69 4.62 0.41 5.32
C PHE A 69 3.58 0.23 4.22
N SER A 70 2.77 -0.81 4.34
CA SER A 70 1.54 -0.98 3.56
C SER A 70 0.38 -0.38 4.34
N ILE A 71 -0.42 0.44 3.66
CA ILE A 71 -1.54 1.17 4.23
C ILE A 71 -2.77 0.75 3.44
N LYS A 72 -3.67 -0.01 4.07
CA LYS A 72 -4.92 -0.45 3.46
C LYS A 72 -6.07 0.39 3.99
N LEU A 73 -6.87 0.89 3.07
CA LEU A 73 -8.03 1.74 3.32
C LEU A 73 -9.27 1.14 2.68
N ASP A 74 -10.42 1.33 3.32
CA ASP A 74 -11.71 0.85 2.80
C ASP A 74 -12.29 1.77 1.71
N ASN A 75 -11.76 3.00 1.53
CA ASN A 75 -12.29 4.00 0.61
C ASN A 75 -11.19 4.69 -0.22
N GLU A 76 -11.45 4.90 -1.52
CA GLU A 76 -10.52 5.57 -2.44
C GLU A 76 -10.37 7.06 -2.15
N GLU A 77 -11.43 7.76 -1.75
CA GLU A 77 -11.32 9.18 -1.41
C GLU A 77 -10.43 9.41 -0.19
N ALA A 78 -10.48 8.49 0.79
CA ALA A 78 -9.60 8.51 1.94
C ALA A 78 -8.15 8.28 1.52
N ALA A 79 -7.92 7.32 0.60
CA ALA A 79 -6.60 7.08 0.04
C ALA A 79 -6.05 8.31 -0.69
N ARG A 80 -6.88 8.97 -1.50
CA ARG A 80 -6.48 10.20 -2.20
C ARG A 80 -6.11 11.32 -1.23
N LYS A 81 -6.93 11.53 -0.20
CA LYS A 81 -6.65 12.55 0.83
C LYS A 81 -5.34 12.28 1.58
N ILE A 82 -5.04 11.01 1.87
CA ILE A 82 -3.80 10.64 2.56
C ILE A 82 -2.58 10.80 1.65
N ALA A 83 -2.68 10.38 0.38
CA ALA A 83 -1.58 10.52 -0.57
C ALA A 83 -1.30 11.99 -0.93
N ASP A 84 -2.36 12.77 -1.20
CA ASP A 84 -2.26 14.19 -1.59
C ASP A 84 -1.95 15.12 -0.40
N GLY A 85 -2.38 14.75 0.81
CA GLY A 85 -2.10 15.50 2.03
C GLY A 85 -0.68 15.34 2.58
N GLY A 86 0.16 14.53 1.94
CA GLY A 86 1.57 14.34 2.30
C GLY A 86 2.49 15.44 1.73
N PRO A 87 3.77 15.46 2.14
CA PRO A 87 4.41 14.54 3.09
C PRO A 87 3.96 14.78 4.53
N TRP A 88 3.74 13.70 5.27
CA TRP A 88 3.32 13.74 6.67
C TRP A 88 4.54 13.84 7.59
N THR A 89 4.42 14.55 8.71
CA THR A 89 5.51 14.65 9.69
C THR A 89 5.19 13.77 10.90
N ILE A 90 5.99 12.72 11.13
CA ILE A 90 5.82 11.78 12.24
C ILE A 90 7.10 11.71 13.05
N MET A 91 7.03 12.08 14.34
CA MET A 91 8.20 12.16 15.24
C MET A 91 9.34 13.03 14.68
N GLY A 92 9.02 14.05 13.87
CA GLY A 92 10.01 14.91 13.22
C GLY A 92 10.61 14.35 11.93
N PHE A 93 10.21 13.16 11.50
CA PHE A 93 10.62 12.54 10.24
C PHE A 93 9.55 12.71 9.17
N ALA A 94 9.99 12.83 7.91
CA ALA A 94 9.10 12.90 6.77
C ALA A 94 8.59 11.49 6.41
N PHE A 95 7.28 11.40 6.20
CA PHE A 95 6.59 10.18 5.79
C PHE A 95 5.85 10.43 4.49
N CYS A 96 6.34 9.83 3.41
CA CYS A 96 5.79 9.97 2.08
C CYS A 96 4.78 8.85 1.84
N VAL A 97 3.63 9.16 1.24
CA VAL A 97 2.60 8.19 0.89
C VAL A 97 2.34 8.25 -0.60
N GLN A 98 2.30 7.10 -1.25
CA GLN A 98 2.06 6.96 -2.68
C GLN A 98 1.18 5.74 -2.96
N TYR A 99 0.49 5.76 -4.09
CA TYR A 99 -0.24 4.58 -4.57
C TYR A 99 0.76 3.48 -4.91
N TRP A 100 0.45 2.25 -4.53
CA TRP A 100 1.25 1.10 -4.94
C TRP A 100 1.06 0.85 -6.44
N PRO A 101 2.11 0.99 -7.28
CA PRO A 101 1.99 0.62 -8.68
C PRO A 101 1.91 -0.91 -8.76
N LEU A 102 0.84 -1.44 -9.35
CA LEU A 102 0.63 -2.88 -9.53
C LEU A 102 1.77 -3.57 -10.32
N THR A 103 2.58 -2.77 -11.03
CA THR A 103 3.72 -3.21 -11.85
C THR A 103 5.05 -3.28 -11.10
N LEU A 104 5.14 -2.83 -9.85
CA LEU A 104 6.40 -2.84 -9.09
C LEU A 104 6.36 -3.94 -8.01
N ALA A 105 7.31 -4.88 -8.08
CA ALA A 105 7.56 -5.80 -6.99
C ALA A 105 8.16 -5.05 -5.80
N LEU A 106 7.87 -5.49 -4.57
CA LEU A 106 8.44 -4.92 -3.33
C LEU A 106 9.98 -4.85 -3.34
N GLU A 107 10.62 -5.71 -4.11
CA GLU A 107 12.07 -5.79 -4.30
C GLU A 107 12.64 -4.63 -5.14
N GLU A 108 11.81 -3.96 -5.94
CA GLU A 108 12.18 -2.85 -6.81
C GLU A 108 12.06 -1.48 -6.10
N LEU A 109 11.46 -1.44 -4.91
CA LEU A 109 11.47 -0.27 -4.02
C LEU A 109 12.80 -0.13 -3.29
N ASN A 110 13.88 -0.14 -4.05
CA ASN A 110 15.20 0.21 -3.59
C ASN A 110 15.43 1.67 -4.03
N THR A 111 15.29 2.61 -3.08
CA THR A 111 15.60 4.01 -3.38
C THR A 111 17.07 4.23 -3.03
N VAL A 112 17.83 4.68 -4.04
CA VAL A 112 19.16 5.29 -4.00
C VAL A 112 19.42 6.18 -2.80
#